data_AF-A0A067SGU4-F1
#
_entry.id   AF-A0A067SGU4-F1
#
_cell.length_a   1.000
_cell.length_b   1.000
_cell.length_c   1.000
_cell.angle_alpha   90.00
_cell.angle_beta   90.00
_cell.angle_gamma   90.00
#
_symmetry.space_group_name_H-M   'P 1'
#
loop_
_entity.id
_entity.type
_entity.pdbx_description
1 polymer ?
#
loop_
_entity_poly.entity_id
_entity_poly.type
_entity_poly.pdbx_seq_one_letter_code
_entity_poly.pdbx_strand_id
1 'polypeptide(L)'
;MLALISPTLQALYLKEAGPASFNLEDYDSLSVAGTLVMPVLEHYEMLSCPFYLHANSLMHLYKLSLPNVRTIIWESQWTKDLNKYTDGHKRKAMIPPYEYRARVTRLVGWAAREKCYALQGETLYFDPTEMTSSPLEMWVRLLPNLVMLAVPGYVKWDRMDDALIRTTTLVHLHVGHPSDDFIALVCILEKPSRFLPHLETLTVYYRRSLNDCLQQVNESFILTGLEPLSEPLINNSMTRTREYLQATYTLCFDAGTADGFFLNEPWSIPIAQ
;
A
#
# COMPACT_ATOMS: atom_id res chain seq x y z
N MET A 1 19.53 19.66 6.72
CA MET A 1 20.91 19.17 6.52
C MET A 1 21.04 18.36 5.23
N LEU A 2 20.40 17.19 5.06
CA LEU A 2 20.55 16.38 3.82
C LEU A 2 20.14 17.09 2.52
N ALA A 3 19.00 17.80 2.45
CA ALA A 3 18.65 18.60 1.27
C ALA A 3 19.62 19.76 0.97
N LEU A 4 20.29 20.28 2.00
CA LEU A 4 21.34 21.30 1.83
C LEU A 4 22.66 20.67 1.36
N ILE A 5 22.87 19.38 1.65
CA ILE A 5 24.05 18.61 1.26
C ILE A 5 23.91 18.14 -0.19
N SER A 6 22.71 17.74 -0.63
CA SER A 6 22.45 17.31 -2.00
C SER A 6 21.02 17.63 -2.46
N PRO A 7 20.84 18.56 -3.41
CA PRO A 7 19.54 18.78 -4.05
C PRO A 7 19.16 17.64 -4.99
N THR A 8 20.10 16.75 -5.37
CA THR A 8 19.85 15.65 -6.32
C THR A 8 19.38 14.36 -5.63
N LEU A 9 19.19 14.36 -4.30
CA LEU A 9 18.79 13.16 -3.57
C LEU A 9 17.38 12.70 -3.98
N GLN A 10 17.32 11.50 -4.57
CA GLN A 10 16.09 10.91 -5.10
C GLN A 10 15.64 9.67 -4.33
N ALA A 11 16.59 8.88 -3.80
CA ALA A 11 16.32 7.65 -3.07
C ALA A 11 16.91 7.67 -1.66
N LEU A 12 16.07 7.34 -0.68
CA LEU A 12 16.44 7.22 0.73
C LEU A 12 16.13 5.81 1.22
N TYR A 13 17.17 5.13 1.70
CA TYR A 13 17.05 3.83 2.33
C TYR A 13 17.26 3.96 3.84
N LEU A 14 16.31 3.50 4.63
CA LEU A 14 16.30 3.62 6.09
C LEU A 14 16.44 2.21 6.69
N LYS A 15 17.60 1.92 7.29
CA LYS A 15 17.93 0.62 7.89
C LYS A 15 18.11 0.76 9.41
N GLU A 16 17.37 -0.06 10.16
CA GLU A 16 17.36 -0.22 11.62
C GLU A 16 17.13 1.04 12.52
N ALA A 17 16.75 0.76 13.77
CA ALA A 17 16.25 1.58 14.91
C ALA A 17 14.71 1.83 15.00
N GLY A 18 14.03 0.88 15.67
CA GLY A 18 12.66 0.96 16.24
C GLY A 18 12.63 1.47 17.71
N PRO A 19 11.48 1.47 18.40
CA PRO A 19 11.09 2.61 19.24
C PRO A 19 11.67 2.64 20.67
N ALA A 20 12.13 3.82 21.09
CA ALA A 20 11.68 4.46 22.33
C ALA A 20 11.20 5.89 21.99
N SER A 21 10.01 6.25 22.45
CA SER A 21 9.40 7.56 22.23
C SER A 21 10.26 8.68 22.82
N PHE A 22 10.63 9.66 21.99
CA PHE A 22 11.30 10.88 22.44
C PHE A 22 10.32 12.04 22.53
N ASN A 23 10.55 12.90 23.52
CA ASN A 23 10.00 14.25 23.52
C ASN A 23 10.56 14.99 22.30
N LEU A 24 9.70 15.69 21.56
CA LEU A 24 10.08 16.46 20.37
C LEU A 24 11.15 17.53 20.66
N GLU A 25 11.29 17.90 21.94
CA GLU A 25 12.14 18.97 22.46
C GLU A 25 13.62 18.57 22.61
N ASP A 26 13.96 17.27 22.64
CA ASP A 26 15.32 16.79 22.91
C ASP A 26 16.22 16.70 21.66
N TYR A 27 15.96 17.52 20.64
CA TYR A 27 16.87 17.60 19.49
C TYR A 27 17.12 19.05 19.13
N ASP A 28 18.28 19.54 19.56
CA ASP A 28 18.86 20.75 19.02
C ASP A 28 19.04 20.57 17.51
N SER A 29 18.48 21.51 16.76
CA SER A 29 18.77 21.68 15.35
C SER A 29 20.28 21.84 15.17
N LEU A 30 20.93 20.85 14.57
CA LEU A 30 22.37 20.88 14.28
C LEU A 30 22.73 22.14 13.49
N SER A 31 23.65 22.94 14.03
CA SER A 31 24.12 24.18 13.40
C SER A 31 24.96 23.88 12.16
N VAL A 32 24.64 24.57 11.05
CA VAL A 32 25.19 24.37 9.69
C VAL A 32 26.56 25.04 9.52
N ALA A 33 27.52 24.78 10.42
CA ALA A 33 28.86 25.34 10.30
C ALA A 33 29.82 24.31 9.69
N GLY A 34 30.20 24.51 8.42
CA GLY A 34 31.24 23.72 7.73
C GLY A 34 30.74 22.58 6.85
N THR A 35 29.69 22.78 6.06
CA THR A 35 29.04 21.70 5.28
C THR A 35 29.83 21.31 4.03
N LEU A 36 30.26 20.05 3.95
CA LEU A 36 30.62 19.39 2.69
C LEU A 36 29.35 19.29 1.82
N VAL A 37 29.31 20.03 0.71
CA VAL A 37 28.25 19.92 -0.29
C VAL A 37 28.58 18.73 -1.19
N MET A 38 27.66 17.78 -1.29
CA MET A 38 27.72 16.68 -2.24
C MET A 38 26.70 16.97 -3.35
N PRO A 39 27.04 17.74 -4.38
CA PRO A 39 26.08 18.23 -5.36
C PRO A 39 25.41 17.13 -6.20
N VAL A 40 25.96 15.91 -6.17
CA VAL A 40 25.50 14.75 -6.96
C VAL A 40 25.37 13.51 -6.06
N LEU A 41 24.57 13.61 -4.99
CA LEU A 41 24.18 12.43 -4.21
C LEU A 41 22.74 12.08 -4.57
N GLU A 42 22.55 11.01 -5.33
CA GLU A 42 21.22 10.54 -5.76
C GLU A 42 20.60 9.52 -4.80
N HIS A 43 21.45 8.78 -4.09
CA HIS A 43 21.08 7.75 -3.14
C HIS A 43 21.72 8.00 -1.78
N TYR A 44 20.96 7.83 -0.71
CA TYR A 44 21.48 7.91 0.65
C TYR A 44 20.91 6.78 1.51
N GLU A 45 21.79 6.07 2.21
CA GLU A 45 21.43 5.04 3.18
C GLU A 45 21.68 5.59 4.59
N MET A 46 20.62 5.60 5.40
CA MET A 46 20.70 5.88 6.83
C MET A 46 20.73 4.55 7.56
N LEU A 47 21.92 4.19 8.05
CA LEU A 47 22.11 3.07 8.96
C LEU A 47 21.92 3.54 10.39
N SER A 48 21.28 2.69 11.21
CA SER A 48 21.28 2.88 12.66
C SER A 48 22.71 2.91 13.21
N CYS A 49 22.95 3.79 14.19
CA CYS A 49 24.20 3.77 14.93
C CYS A 49 23.97 3.00 16.23
N PRO A 50 24.68 1.88 16.47
CA PRO A 50 24.49 1.06 17.67
C PRO A 50 24.83 1.79 18.98
N PHE A 51 25.50 2.95 18.89
CA PHE A 51 25.87 3.78 20.03
C PHE A 51 24.79 4.81 20.43
N TYR A 52 23.77 5.02 19.58
CA TYR A 52 22.64 5.89 19.88
C TYR A 52 21.39 5.03 20.05
N LEU A 53 20.98 4.81 21.29
CA LEU A 53 19.82 3.99 21.68
C LEU A 53 18.45 4.46 21.10
N HIS A 54 18.42 5.53 20.29
CA HIS A 54 17.33 6.50 20.36
C HIS A 54 16.92 7.21 19.05
N ALA A 55 17.65 7.06 17.95
CA ALA A 55 17.33 7.78 16.72
C ALA A 55 16.54 6.90 15.73
N ASN A 56 15.23 7.14 15.61
CA ASN A 56 14.43 6.56 14.54
C ASN A 56 14.64 7.36 13.25
N SER A 57 15.18 6.73 12.20
CA SER A 57 15.56 7.41 10.98
C SER A 57 14.38 8.05 10.22
N LEU A 58 13.12 7.58 10.41
CA LEU A 58 11.92 8.25 9.88
C LEU A 58 11.67 9.60 10.55
N MET A 59 12.09 9.81 11.81
CA MET A 59 11.95 11.12 12.48
C MET A 59 12.74 12.21 11.78
N HIS A 60 13.85 11.86 11.15
CA HIS A 60 14.62 12.83 10.39
C HIS A 60 13.83 13.37 9.20
N LEU A 61 12.92 12.59 8.60
CA LEU A 61 12.05 13.08 7.53
C LEU A 61 11.10 14.20 7.96
N TYR A 62 10.66 14.21 9.23
CA TYR A 62 9.78 15.26 9.75
C TYR A 62 10.52 16.58 10.01
N LYS A 63 11.85 16.53 10.15
CA LYS A 63 12.72 17.71 10.39
C LYS A 63 13.44 18.17 9.12
N LEU A 64 13.62 17.27 8.16
CA LEU A 64 14.33 17.52 6.91
C LEU A 64 13.32 17.73 5.79
N SER A 65 13.23 18.93 5.27
CA SER A 65 12.56 19.18 3.99
C SER A 65 13.37 18.51 2.88
N LEU A 66 12.93 17.36 2.37
CA LEU A 66 13.57 16.60 1.29
C LEU A 66 12.62 16.47 0.07
N PRO A 67 12.25 17.59 -0.58
CA PRO A 67 11.16 17.60 -1.57
C PRO A 67 11.42 16.70 -2.79
N ASN A 68 12.69 16.44 -3.12
CA ASN A 68 13.12 15.68 -4.29
C ASN A 68 13.19 14.17 -4.07
N VAL A 69 13.03 13.70 -2.83
CA VAL A 69 13.00 12.27 -2.53
C VAL A 69 11.72 11.68 -3.11
N ARG A 70 11.90 10.77 -4.06
CA ARG A 70 10.83 10.01 -4.72
C ARG A 70 10.75 8.59 -4.22
N THR A 71 11.85 8.05 -3.71
CA THR A 71 11.92 6.70 -3.18
C THR A 71 12.29 6.71 -1.71
N ILE A 72 11.45 6.13 -0.85
CA ILE A 72 11.72 5.91 0.57
C ILE A 72 11.46 4.44 0.86
N ILE A 73 12.42 3.76 1.46
CA ILE A 73 12.27 2.36 1.81
C ILE A 73 12.64 2.19 3.29
N TRP A 74 11.81 1.47 4.03
CA TRP A 74 11.98 1.25 5.46
C TRP A 74 11.41 -0.12 5.88
N GLU A 75 11.79 -0.59 7.07
CA GLU A 75 11.41 -1.92 7.54
C GLU A 75 9.95 -1.99 8.02
N SER A 76 9.25 -3.06 7.66
CA SER A 76 7.83 -3.26 7.97
C SER A 76 7.57 -3.52 9.46
N GLN A 77 8.55 -4.13 10.15
CA GLN A 77 8.48 -4.41 11.58
C GLN A 77 8.24 -3.15 12.45
N TRP A 78 8.58 -1.96 11.95
CA TRP A 78 8.31 -0.70 12.66
C TRP A 78 6.82 -0.36 12.72
N THR A 79 6.00 -0.91 11.83
CA THR A 79 4.55 -0.73 11.83
C THR A 79 3.80 -1.79 12.64
N LYS A 80 4.49 -2.67 13.37
CA LYS A 80 3.85 -3.74 14.16
C LYS A 80 2.77 -3.23 15.14
N ASP A 81 2.98 -2.04 15.70
CA ASP A 81 2.09 -1.39 16.65
C ASP A 81 1.17 -0.36 15.98
N LEU A 82 1.17 -0.28 14.65
CA LEU A 82 0.33 0.64 13.88
C LEU A 82 -1.10 0.08 13.79
N ASN A 83 -2.01 0.75 14.48
CA ASN A 83 -3.43 0.44 14.54
C ASN A 83 -4.23 1.74 14.77
N LYS A 84 -5.56 1.61 14.83
CA LYS A 84 -6.47 2.76 15.00
C LYS A 84 -6.26 3.55 16.31
N TYR A 85 -5.61 2.97 17.31
CA TYR A 85 -5.38 3.57 18.62
C TYR A 85 -3.92 4.02 18.83
N THR A 86 -3.05 3.86 17.83
CA THR A 86 -1.66 4.31 17.92
C THR A 86 -1.61 5.82 18.05
N ASP A 87 -1.02 6.29 19.16
CA ASP A 87 -0.85 7.71 19.45
C ASP A 87 -0.13 8.46 18.30
N GLY A 88 -0.47 9.73 18.11
CA GLY A 88 0.09 10.57 17.04
C GLY A 88 1.63 10.63 17.06
N HIS A 89 2.25 10.73 18.24
CA HIS A 89 3.71 10.77 18.36
C HIS A 89 4.35 9.44 17.98
N LYS A 90 3.75 8.32 18.41
CA LYS A 90 4.22 6.98 18.02
C LYS A 90 4.07 6.75 16.52
N ARG A 91 2.95 7.19 15.92
CA ARG A 91 2.73 7.07 14.47
C ARG A 91 3.81 7.78 13.66
N LYS A 92 4.26 8.97 14.07
CA LYS A 92 5.32 9.68 13.34
C LYS A 92 6.60 8.83 13.22
N ALA A 93 6.90 7.97 14.19
CA ALA A 93 8.08 7.09 14.16
C ALA A 93 7.87 5.82 13.30
N MET A 94 6.66 5.57 12.80
CA MET A 94 6.31 4.35 12.06
C MET A 94 6.00 4.63 10.59
N ILE A 95 5.61 5.87 10.24
CA ILE A 95 5.18 6.24 8.89
C ILE A 95 5.86 7.53 8.40
N PRO A 96 6.10 7.68 7.09
CA PRO A 96 6.59 8.92 6.50
C PRO A 96 5.65 10.13 6.74
N PRO A 97 6.20 11.36 6.67
CA PRO A 97 5.42 12.60 6.72
C PRO A 97 4.26 12.64 5.73
N TYR A 98 3.27 13.50 6.02
CA TYR A 98 2.04 13.60 5.23
C TYR A 98 2.32 13.97 3.77
N GLU A 99 3.34 14.80 3.50
CA GLU A 99 3.69 15.28 2.17
C GLU A 99 4.08 14.15 1.22
N TYR A 100 4.67 13.07 1.74
CA TYR A 100 4.97 11.86 0.96
C TYR A 100 3.73 10.99 0.79
N ARG A 101 2.95 10.80 1.87
CA ARG A 101 1.73 9.98 1.85
C ARG A 101 0.63 10.56 0.96
N ALA A 102 0.54 11.89 0.87
CA ALA A 102 -0.43 12.58 0.04
C ALA A 102 -0.18 12.37 -1.47
N ARG A 103 1.04 11.99 -1.87
CA ARG A 103 1.39 11.66 -3.26
C ARG A 103 0.98 10.24 -3.65
N VAL A 104 0.71 9.39 -2.66
CA VAL A 104 0.45 7.97 -2.92
C VAL A 104 -0.95 7.82 -3.50
N THR A 105 -1.00 7.28 -4.71
CA THR A 105 -2.22 6.92 -5.44
C THR A 105 -2.40 5.41 -5.53
N ARG A 106 -1.35 4.62 -5.24
CA ARG A 106 -1.38 3.15 -5.34
C ARG A 106 -0.83 2.50 -4.07
N LEU A 107 -1.55 1.54 -3.50
CA LEU A 107 -1.09 0.68 -2.40
C LEU A 107 -1.04 -0.76 -2.91
N VAL A 108 0.16 -1.34 -2.98
CA VAL A 108 0.40 -2.60 -3.70
C VAL A 108 1.19 -3.58 -2.83
N GLY A 109 0.67 -4.79 -2.65
CA GLY A 109 1.45 -5.87 -2.04
C GLY A 109 2.59 -6.29 -2.95
N TRP A 110 3.82 -6.33 -2.44
CA TRP A 110 5.03 -6.60 -3.21
C TRP A 110 6.01 -7.49 -2.42
N ALA A 111 6.17 -8.74 -2.85
CA ALA A 111 7.00 -9.72 -2.15
C ALA A 111 8.48 -9.67 -2.54
N ALA A 112 8.89 -8.90 -3.56
CA ALA A 112 10.28 -8.94 -4.02
C ALA A 112 11.28 -8.30 -3.03
N ARG A 113 10.78 -7.58 -2.01
CA ARG A 113 11.58 -7.11 -0.89
C ARG A 113 10.90 -7.41 0.44
N GLU A 114 11.17 -8.60 0.95
CA GLU A 114 10.68 -9.06 2.25
C GLU A 114 10.98 -8.03 3.36
N LYS A 115 10.06 -7.95 4.31
CA LYS A 115 10.08 -7.15 5.53
C LYS A 115 10.25 -5.64 5.31
N CYS A 116 9.85 -5.13 4.15
CA CYS A 116 9.99 -3.72 3.81
C CYS A 116 8.68 -3.09 3.35
N TYR A 117 8.57 -1.79 3.58
CA TYR A 117 7.75 -0.89 2.77
C TYR A 117 8.66 -0.14 1.80
N ALA A 118 8.13 0.19 0.63
CA ALA A 118 8.80 1.04 -0.33
C ALA A 118 7.80 2.04 -0.93
N LEU A 119 7.94 3.31 -0.62
CA LEU A 119 7.27 4.39 -1.34
C LEU A 119 8.15 4.73 -2.54
N GLN A 120 7.63 4.59 -3.75
CA GLN A 120 8.32 4.94 -5.00
C GLN A 120 7.37 5.75 -5.88
N GLY A 121 7.68 7.04 -6.05
CA GLY A 121 6.80 7.97 -6.74
C GLY A 121 5.44 8.06 -6.04
N GLU A 122 4.41 7.53 -6.70
CA GLU A 122 3.03 7.51 -6.20
C GLU A 122 2.58 6.14 -5.68
N THR A 123 3.47 5.14 -5.66
CA THR A 123 3.15 3.79 -5.21
C THR A 123 3.77 3.52 -3.86
N LEU A 124 2.96 3.08 -2.90
CA LEU A 124 3.42 2.47 -1.66
C LEU A 124 3.34 0.95 -1.81
N TYR A 125 4.50 0.32 -1.85
CA TYR A 125 4.66 -1.11 -1.78
C TYR A 125 4.75 -1.57 -0.32
N PHE A 126 4.16 -2.71 0.00
CA PHE A 126 4.28 -3.35 1.31
C PHE A 126 4.63 -4.82 1.15
N ASP A 127 5.45 -5.36 2.04
CA ASP A 127 5.62 -6.81 2.14
C ASP A 127 4.31 -7.44 2.62
N PRO A 128 3.65 -8.22 1.76
CA PRO A 128 2.39 -8.82 2.13
C PRO A 128 2.51 -9.92 3.20
N THR A 129 3.66 -10.59 3.34
CA THR A 129 3.85 -11.68 4.32
C THR A 129 3.82 -11.18 5.77
N GLU A 130 4.22 -9.94 5.98
CA GLU A 130 4.21 -9.24 7.28
C GLU A 130 2.96 -8.37 7.47
N MET A 131 2.11 -8.24 6.45
CA MET A 131 0.92 -7.39 6.47
C MET A 131 -0.30 -8.15 7.04
N THR A 132 -0.81 -7.69 8.18
CA THR A 132 -2.12 -8.15 8.69
C THR A 132 -3.24 -7.19 8.25
N SER A 133 -4.51 -7.58 8.46
CA SER A 133 -5.65 -6.73 8.06
C SER A 133 -5.68 -5.38 8.78
N SER A 134 -5.19 -5.29 10.02
CA SER A 134 -5.21 -4.04 10.80
C SER A 134 -4.22 -2.97 10.29
N PRO A 135 -2.93 -3.26 10.02
CA PRO A 135 -2.02 -2.33 9.37
C PRO A 135 -2.46 -1.96 7.96
N LEU A 136 -3.04 -2.88 7.19
CA LEU A 136 -3.56 -2.58 5.86
C LEU A 136 -4.72 -1.58 5.91
N GLU A 137 -5.71 -1.81 6.78
CA GLU A 137 -6.79 -0.86 7.06
C GLU A 137 -6.24 0.51 7.46
N MET A 138 -5.21 0.54 8.30
CA MET A 138 -4.57 1.79 8.70
C MET A 138 -3.92 2.51 7.52
N TRP A 139 -3.22 1.81 6.64
CA TRP A 139 -2.65 2.40 5.44
C TRP A 139 -3.73 2.98 4.54
N VAL A 140 -4.79 2.21 4.24
CA VAL A 140 -5.93 2.71 3.45
C VAL A 140 -6.50 4.01 4.03
N ARG A 141 -6.65 4.09 5.36
CA ARG A 141 -7.12 5.33 6.04
C ARG A 141 -6.13 6.50 5.98
N LEU A 142 -4.84 6.22 5.85
CA LEU A 142 -3.76 7.22 5.90
C LEU A 142 -3.38 7.77 4.51
N LEU A 143 -3.94 7.21 3.44
CA LEU A 143 -3.64 7.56 2.05
C LEU A 143 -4.87 8.24 1.42
N PRO A 144 -4.97 9.58 1.48
CA PRO A 144 -6.20 10.30 1.11
C PRO A 144 -6.52 10.25 -0.39
N ASN A 145 -5.52 10.01 -1.23
CA ASN A 145 -5.63 10.03 -2.69
C ASN A 145 -5.53 8.62 -3.29
N LEU A 146 -5.85 7.57 -2.53
CA LEU A 146 -5.72 6.19 -2.97
C LEU A 146 -6.69 5.87 -4.11
N VAL A 147 -6.16 5.68 -5.32
CA VAL A 147 -6.88 5.34 -6.55
C VAL A 147 -6.86 3.84 -6.81
N MET A 148 -5.75 3.18 -6.46
CA MET A 148 -5.57 1.74 -6.69
C MET A 148 -5.16 1.03 -5.39
N LEU A 149 -5.84 -0.07 -5.09
CA LEU A 149 -5.50 -0.97 -4.00
C LEU A 149 -5.29 -2.37 -4.57
N ALA A 150 -4.10 -2.94 -4.36
CA ALA A 150 -3.76 -4.29 -4.78
C ALA A 150 -3.27 -5.12 -3.60
N VAL A 151 -4.05 -6.15 -3.26
CA VAL A 151 -3.88 -6.92 -2.04
C VAL A 151 -3.83 -8.41 -2.37
N PRO A 152 -2.80 -9.12 -1.92
CA PRO A 152 -2.62 -10.54 -2.18
C PRO A 152 -3.55 -11.44 -1.38
N GLY A 153 -3.70 -12.68 -1.84
CA GLY A 153 -4.81 -13.55 -1.44
C GLY A 153 -4.72 -14.25 -0.10
N TYR A 154 -3.63 -14.03 0.64
CA TYR A 154 -3.51 -14.48 2.03
C TYR A 154 -3.85 -13.38 3.03
N VAL A 155 -4.13 -12.15 2.58
CA VAL A 155 -4.65 -11.09 3.43
C VAL A 155 -6.17 -11.19 3.47
N LYS A 156 -6.73 -11.55 4.63
CA LYS A 156 -8.18 -11.73 4.82
C LYS A 156 -8.94 -10.41 4.66
N TRP A 157 -10.04 -10.45 3.91
CA TRP A 157 -10.83 -9.27 3.54
C TRP A 157 -11.94 -8.90 4.53
N ASP A 158 -12.32 -9.84 5.41
CA ASP A 158 -13.45 -9.80 6.35
C ASP A 158 -13.48 -8.60 7.31
N ARG A 159 -12.44 -7.75 7.33
CA ARG A 159 -12.32 -6.54 8.16
C ARG A 159 -12.01 -5.26 7.38
N MET A 160 -11.96 -5.32 6.05
CA MET A 160 -11.56 -4.18 5.23
C MET A 160 -12.72 -3.27 4.84
N ASP A 161 -13.96 -3.71 5.04
CA ASP A 161 -15.15 -2.94 4.70
C ASP A 161 -15.13 -1.55 5.34
N ASP A 162 -14.81 -1.45 6.63
CA ASP A 162 -14.72 -0.17 7.35
C ASP A 162 -13.68 0.80 6.76
N ALA A 163 -12.57 0.26 6.24
CA ALA A 163 -11.51 1.04 5.63
C ALA A 163 -11.93 1.53 4.24
N LEU A 164 -12.54 0.64 3.46
CA LEU A 164 -12.94 0.88 2.08
C LEU A 164 -14.21 1.74 1.98
N ILE A 165 -15.13 1.66 2.94
CA ILE A 165 -16.32 2.55 3.04
C ILE A 165 -15.91 4.02 3.04
N ARG A 166 -14.76 4.34 3.63
CA ARG A 166 -14.26 5.72 3.74
C ARG A 166 -13.39 6.14 2.56
N THR A 167 -12.98 5.20 1.72
CA THR A 167 -12.10 5.46 0.58
C THR A 167 -12.94 5.72 -0.65
N THR A 168 -13.35 6.96 -0.84
CA THR A 168 -14.17 7.36 -1.98
C THR A 168 -13.36 7.51 -3.26
N THR A 169 -12.04 7.62 -3.19
CA THR A 169 -11.17 7.89 -4.35
C THR A 169 -10.77 6.64 -5.13
N LEU A 170 -11.13 5.44 -4.64
CA LEU A 170 -10.69 4.19 -5.22
C LEU A 170 -11.40 3.89 -6.55
N VAL A 171 -10.61 3.65 -7.59
CA VAL A 171 -11.05 3.35 -8.96
C VAL A 171 -10.70 1.91 -9.35
N HIS A 172 -9.56 1.40 -8.88
CA HIS A 172 -9.09 0.05 -9.19
C HIS A 172 -8.87 -0.76 -7.93
N LEU A 173 -9.48 -1.94 -7.88
CA LEU A 173 -9.31 -2.90 -6.79
C LEU A 173 -8.79 -4.22 -7.33
N HIS A 174 -7.67 -4.67 -6.81
CA HIS A 174 -7.01 -5.92 -7.18
C HIS A 174 -6.98 -6.81 -5.96
N VAL A 175 -7.59 -7.99 -6.05
CA VAL A 175 -7.69 -8.95 -4.96
C VAL A 175 -7.08 -10.28 -5.38
N GLY A 176 -6.16 -10.81 -4.58
CA GLY A 176 -5.63 -12.14 -4.76
C GLY A 176 -6.56 -13.20 -4.18
N HIS A 177 -6.59 -14.36 -4.84
CA HIS A 177 -7.27 -15.60 -4.44
C HIS A 177 -8.81 -15.53 -4.37
N PRO A 178 -9.52 -16.47 -5.03
CA PRO A 178 -10.96 -16.63 -4.84
C PRO A 178 -11.22 -17.41 -3.55
N SER A 179 -11.18 -16.75 -2.39
CA SER A 179 -11.91 -17.21 -1.21
C SER A 179 -13.34 -16.68 -1.27
N ASP A 180 -14.21 -17.19 -0.38
CA ASP A 180 -15.56 -16.65 -0.14
C ASP A 180 -15.58 -15.11 0.04
N ASP A 181 -14.43 -14.53 0.41
CA ASP A 181 -14.22 -13.09 0.59
C ASP A 181 -14.44 -12.29 -0.70
N PHE A 182 -14.10 -12.81 -1.88
CA PHE A 182 -14.35 -12.11 -3.16
C PHE A 182 -15.85 -12.07 -3.47
N ILE A 183 -16.56 -13.19 -3.26
CA ILE A 183 -18.01 -13.26 -3.45
C ILE A 183 -18.69 -12.27 -2.50
N ALA A 184 -18.25 -12.23 -1.24
CA ALA A 184 -18.75 -11.27 -0.25
C ALA A 184 -18.50 -9.82 -0.68
N LEU A 185 -17.32 -9.52 -1.23
CA LEU A 185 -17.00 -8.19 -1.76
C LEU A 185 -17.92 -7.79 -2.92
N VAL A 186 -18.16 -8.68 -3.90
CA VAL A 186 -19.10 -8.42 -5.00
C VAL A 186 -20.52 -8.22 -4.45
N CYS A 187 -20.95 -9.03 -3.48
CA CYS A 187 -22.23 -8.85 -2.80
C CYS A 187 -22.37 -7.46 -2.17
N ILE A 188 -21.33 -6.96 -1.50
CA ILE A 188 -21.34 -5.64 -0.87
C ILE A 188 -21.38 -4.54 -1.95
N LEU A 189 -20.60 -4.71 -3.02
CA LEU A 189 -20.56 -3.79 -4.16
C LEU A 189 -21.89 -3.71 -4.91
N GLU A 190 -22.69 -4.76 -4.97
CA GLU A 190 -23.96 -4.78 -5.71
C GLU A 190 -25.18 -4.52 -4.82
N LYS A 191 -25.03 -4.54 -3.50
CA LYS A 191 -26.05 -4.07 -2.56
C LYS A 191 -26.16 -2.54 -2.57
N PRO A 192 -27.35 -1.96 -2.30
CA PRO A 192 -27.54 -0.51 -2.19
C PRO A 192 -26.66 0.13 -1.09
N SER A 193 -25.45 0.54 -1.45
CA SER A 193 -24.45 1.07 -0.53
C SER A 193 -23.55 2.08 -1.22
N ARG A 194 -23.11 3.14 -0.52
CA ARG A 194 -22.14 4.10 -1.08
C ARG A 194 -20.70 3.58 -1.11
N PHE A 195 -20.52 2.27 -1.02
CA PHE A 195 -19.22 1.61 -0.94
C PHE A 195 -18.47 1.75 -2.28
N LEU A 196 -17.24 2.27 -2.28
CA LEU A 196 -16.41 2.41 -3.50
C LEU A 196 -17.17 3.01 -4.71
N PRO A 197 -17.73 4.23 -4.61
CA PRO A 197 -18.67 4.74 -5.61
C PRO A 197 -18.06 5.02 -6.99
N HIS A 198 -16.73 5.09 -7.07
CA HIS A 198 -15.97 5.38 -8.29
C HIS A 198 -15.21 4.15 -8.83
N LEU A 199 -15.53 2.95 -8.34
CA LEU A 199 -14.89 1.72 -8.79
C LEU A 199 -15.17 1.48 -10.28
N GLU A 200 -14.13 1.46 -11.10
CA GLU A 200 -14.20 1.11 -12.53
C GLU A 200 -13.78 -0.33 -12.78
N THR A 201 -12.84 -0.87 -12.00
CA THR A 201 -12.29 -2.21 -12.21
C THR A 201 -12.08 -2.96 -10.91
N LEU A 202 -12.62 -4.17 -10.83
CA LEU A 202 -12.30 -5.18 -9.82
C LEU A 202 -11.58 -6.34 -10.51
N THR A 203 -10.29 -6.52 -10.24
CA THR A 203 -9.49 -7.62 -10.80
C THR A 203 -9.26 -8.68 -9.73
N VAL A 204 -9.66 -9.91 -10.02
CA VAL A 204 -9.48 -11.08 -9.17
C VAL A 204 -8.35 -11.94 -9.74
N TYR A 205 -7.29 -12.14 -8.97
CA TYR A 205 -6.16 -12.97 -9.37
C TYR A 205 -6.33 -14.39 -8.85
N TYR A 206 -6.28 -15.35 -9.76
CA TYR A 206 -6.50 -16.76 -9.46
C TYR A 206 -5.19 -17.56 -9.61
N ARG A 207 -5.04 -18.62 -8.79
CA ARG A 207 -3.91 -19.57 -8.91
C ARG A 207 -4.18 -20.70 -9.92
N ARG A 208 -5.45 -20.97 -10.26
CA ARG A 208 -5.91 -22.06 -11.15
C ARG A 208 -6.59 -21.49 -12.39
N SER A 209 -6.85 -22.28 -13.43
CA SER A 209 -7.56 -21.72 -14.60
C SER A 209 -8.97 -21.23 -14.22
N LEU A 210 -9.43 -20.14 -14.85
CA LEU A 210 -10.76 -19.58 -14.62
C LEU A 210 -11.86 -20.64 -14.83
N ASN A 211 -11.70 -21.48 -15.86
CA ASN A 211 -12.63 -22.56 -16.19
C ASN A 211 -12.83 -23.56 -15.05
N ASP A 212 -11.79 -23.83 -14.26
CA ASP A 212 -11.86 -24.78 -13.14
C ASP A 212 -12.68 -24.23 -11.96
N CYS A 213 -12.79 -22.90 -11.86
CA CYS A 213 -13.46 -22.22 -10.76
C CYS A 213 -14.81 -21.63 -11.17
N LEU A 214 -15.08 -21.47 -12.46
CA LEU A 214 -16.23 -20.72 -12.96
C LEU A 214 -17.57 -21.33 -12.53
N GLN A 215 -17.69 -22.66 -12.54
CA GLN A 215 -18.89 -23.34 -12.03
C GLN A 215 -19.13 -23.01 -10.55
N GLN A 216 -18.09 -23.12 -9.72
CA GLN A 216 -18.18 -22.83 -8.30
C GLN A 216 -18.54 -21.36 -8.04
N VAL A 217 -17.94 -20.42 -8.79
CA VAL A 217 -18.24 -18.99 -8.67
C VAL A 217 -19.69 -18.70 -9.07
N ASN A 218 -20.18 -19.30 -10.15
CA ASN A 218 -21.57 -19.17 -10.57
C ASN A 218 -22.55 -19.72 -9.52
N GLU A 219 -22.27 -20.89 -8.96
CA GLU A 219 -23.07 -21.46 -7.87
C GLU A 219 -23.08 -20.53 -6.64
N SER A 220 -21.93 -19.98 -6.25
CA SER A 220 -21.83 -19.01 -5.15
C SER A 220 -22.57 -17.70 -5.43
N PHE A 221 -22.52 -17.19 -6.66
CA PHE A 221 -23.27 -15.99 -7.08
C PHE A 221 -24.77 -16.24 -6.97
N ILE A 222 -25.25 -17.37 -7.49
CA ILE A 222 -26.67 -17.76 -7.40
C ILE A 222 -27.11 -17.88 -5.93
N LEU A 223 -26.31 -18.55 -5.08
CA LEU A 223 -26.59 -18.72 -3.65
C LEU A 223 -26.67 -17.39 -2.89
N THR A 224 -25.94 -16.37 -3.35
CA THR A 224 -25.91 -15.04 -2.75
C THR A 224 -26.89 -14.05 -3.40
N GLY A 225 -27.67 -14.50 -4.39
CA GLY A 225 -28.65 -13.68 -5.10
C GLY A 225 -28.04 -12.74 -6.14
N LEU A 226 -26.79 -12.97 -6.53
CA LEU A 226 -26.11 -12.25 -7.60
C LEU A 226 -26.41 -12.90 -8.95
N GLU A 227 -26.43 -12.08 -10.01
CA GLU A 227 -26.48 -12.61 -11.37
C GLU A 227 -25.22 -13.45 -11.64
N PRO A 228 -25.32 -14.65 -12.24
CA PRO A 228 -24.15 -15.47 -12.57
C PRO A 228 -23.27 -14.78 -13.63
N LEU A 229 -22.04 -15.28 -13.79
CA LEU A 229 -21.13 -14.84 -14.85
C LEU A 229 -21.71 -15.28 -16.21
N SER A 230 -21.88 -14.34 -17.15
CA SER A 230 -22.38 -14.63 -18.49
C SER A 230 -21.30 -15.32 -19.34
N GLU A 231 -21.50 -16.60 -19.67
CA GLU A 231 -20.60 -17.34 -20.55
C GLU A 231 -20.90 -17.08 -22.04
N PRO A 232 -19.87 -17.01 -22.90
CA PRO A 232 -18.44 -16.98 -22.58
C PRO A 232 -17.99 -15.58 -22.11
N LEU A 233 -17.08 -15.53 -21.14
CA LEU A 233 -16.45 -14.27 -20.71
C LEU A 233 -15.52 -13.75 -21.82
N ILE A 234 -15.68 -12.48 -22.21
CA ILE A 234 -14.81 -11.83 -23.19
C ILE A 234 -13.58 -11.31 -22.46
N ASN A 235 -12.38 -11.72 -22.87
CA ASN A 235 -11.11 -11.36 -22.24
C ASN A 235 -11.06 -11.62 -20.72
N ASN A 236 -11.68 -12.73 -20.26
CA ASN A 236 -11.81 -13.06 -18.85
C ASN A 236 -12.44 -11.94 -18.01
N SER A 237 -13.38 -11.19 -18.59
CA SER A 237 -14.02 -10.05 -17.92
C SER A 237 -15.51 -9.98 -18.21
N MET A 238 -16.24 -9.27 -17.34
CA MET A 238 -17.62 -8.90 -17.57
C MET A 238 -17.96 -7.55 -16.94
N THR A 239 -18.90 -6.85 -17.55
CA THR A 239 -19.43 -5.60 -17.01
C THR A 239 -20.56 -5.90 -16.03
N ARG A 240 -20.52 -5.23 -14.88
CA ARG A 240 -21.50 -5.32 -13.81
C ARG A 240 -22.14 -3.96 -13.57
N THR A 241 -23.41 -3.96 -13.21
CA THR A 241 -24.21 -2.75 -13.04
C THR A 241 -24.50 -2.50 -11.57
N ARG A 242 -24.37 -1.26 -11.14
CA ARG A 242 -24.72 -0.78 -9.80
C ARG A 242 -25.84 0.25 -9.95
N GLU A 243 -27.06 -0.24 -10.11
CA GLU A 243 -28.23 0.57 -10.49
C GLU A 243 -28.44 1.78 -9.56
N TYR A 244 -28.25 1.58 -8.25
CA TYR A 244 -28.43 2.60 -7.22
C TYR A 244 -27.38 3.74 -7.28
N LEU A 245 -26.26 3.54 -7.97
CA LEU A 245 -25.26 4.59 -8.28
C LEU A 245 -25.34 5.07 -9.73
N GLN A 246 -26.18 4.45 -10.57
CA GLN A 246 -26.21 4.68 -12.02
C GLN A 246 -24.82 4.51 -12.64
N ALA A 247 -24.07 3.52 -12.17
CA ALA A 247 -22.69 3.25 -12.58
C ALA A 247 -22.51 1.78 -12.98
N THR A 248 -21.43 1.52 -13.71
CA THR A 248 -20.96 0.16 -14.03
C THR A 248 -19.52 -0.01 -13.59
N TYR A 249 -19.11 -1.25 -13.36
CA TYR A 249 -17.71 -1.61 -13.16
C TYR A 249 -17.39 -2.88 -13.93
N THR A 250 -16.11 -3.09 -14.23
CA THR A 250 -15.64 -4.31 -14.90
C THR A 250 -15.08 -5.28 -13.86
N LEU A 251 -15.63 -6.49 -13.82
CA LEU A 251 -15.09 -7.61 -13.07
C LEU A 251 -14.14 -8.39 -13.99
N CYS A 252 -12.85 -8.36 -13.70
CA CYS A 252 -11.80 -9.03 -14.44
C CYS A 252 -11.25 -10.21 -13.65
N PHE A 253 -10.90 -11.28 -14.36
CA PHE A 253 -10.22 -12.44 -13.80
C PHE A 253 -8.86 -12.58 -14.51
N ASP A 254 -7.78 -12.58 -13.75
CA ASP A 254 -6.42 -12.63 -14.31
C ASP A 254 -5.60 -13.80 -13.75
N ALA A 255 -4.84 -14.43 -14.64
CA ALA A 255 -3.90 -15.50 -14.32
C ALA A 255 -2.59 -14.86 -13.83
N GLY A 256 -2.55 -14.45 -12.57
CA GLY A 256 -1.38 -13.86 -11.95
C GLY A 256 -1.08 -14.47 -10.58
N THR A 257 0.18 -14.43 -10.17
CA THR A 257 0.57 -14.91 -8.85
C THR A 257 -0.07 -14.03 -7.77
N ALA A 258 -0.89 -14.62 -6.92
CA ALA A 258 -1.51 -13.97 -5.76
C ALA A 258 -0.50 -13.55 -4.68
N ASP A 259 0.80 -13.63 -4.94
CA ASP A 259 1.91 -13.42 -4.00
C ASP A 259 2.60 -12.06 -4.19
N GLY A 260 1.89 -11.06 -4.73
CA GLY A 260 2.39 -9.68 -4.76
C GLY A 260 3.21 -9.30 -6.00
N PHE A 261 3.17 -10.08 -7.08
CA PHE A 261 3.70 -9.65 -8.39
C PHE A 261 2.61 -8.93 -9.20
N PHE A 262 1.89 -8.00 -8.58
CA PHE A 262 0.77 -7.32 -9.23
C PHE A 262 1.23 -6.37 -10.35
N LEU A 263 2.51 -6.03 -10.42
CA LEU A 263 3.08 -5.16 -11.45
C LEU A 263 4.53 -5.58 -11.77
N ASN A 264 4.80 -6.01 -13.00
CA ASN A 264 6.14 -6.22 -13.55
C ASN A 264 6.83 -4.88 -13.88
N GLU A 265 6.93 -3.93 -12.94
CA GLU A 265 7.84 -2.80 -13.14
C GLU A 265 9.26 -3.21 -12.76
N PRO A 266 10.24 -3.11 -13.69
CA PRO A 266 11.61 -3.49 -13.42
C PRO A 266 12.24 -2.49 -12.44
N TRP A 267 12.73 -3.02 -11.32
CA TRP A 267 13.60 -2.30 -10.41
C TRP A 267 14.90 -1.93 -11.14
N SER A 268 15.20 -0.63 -11.23
CA SER A 268 16.48 -0.12 -11.75
C SER A 268 17.28 0.64 -10.69
N ILE A 269 17.20 0.23 -9.42
CA ILE A 269 18.11 0.72 -8.39
C ILE A 269 18.90 -0.48 -7.86
N PRO A 270 20.16 -0.69 -8.31
CA PRO A 270 21.01 -1.71 -7.75
C PRO A 270 21.30 -1.34 -6.29
N ILE A 271 21.04 -2.28 -5.38
CA ILE A 271 21.47 -2.17 -3.99
C ILE A 271 22.82 -2.86 -3.92
N ALA A 272 23.84 -2.14 -3.44
CA ALA A 272 25.11 -2.75 -3.08
C ALA A 272 24.84 -3.78 -1.96
N GLN A 273 25.17 -5.03 -2.24
CA GLN A 273 25.15 -6.13 -1.27
C GLN A 273 26.15 -5.88 -0.15
#